data_AF-A0A2T4DG71-F1
#
_entry.id   AF-A0A2T4DG71-F1
#
_cell.length_a   1.000
_cell.length_b   1.000
_cell.length_c   1.000
_cell.angle_alpha   90.00
_cell.angle_beta   90.00
_cell.angle_gamma   90.00
#
_symmetry.space_group_name_H-M   'P 1'
#
loop_
_entity.id
_entity.type
_entity.pdbx_description
1 polymer ?
#
loop_
_entity_poly.entity_id
_entity_poly.type
_entity_poly.pdbx_seq_one_letter_code
_entity_poly.pdbx_strand_id
1 'polypeptide(L)' 'MFFHDGSFGGMHLIWWIIWMAFIIWIFFIPTDIPYQKPKKEKPLDILKNRFAKGEISKEEFEESKKLLKSDN' A
#
# COMPACT_ATOMS: atom_id res chain seq x y z
N MET A 1 -6.75 0.74 51.47
CA MET A 1 -6.92 -0.72 51.35
C MET A 1 -6.68 -1.12 49.90
N PHE A 2 -5.44 -1.36 49.50
CA PHE A 2 -5.13 -2.05 48.24
C PHE A 2 -3.82 -2.80 48.46
N PHE A 3 -3.96 -3.96 49.08
CA PHE A 3 -2.88 -4.89 49.31
C PHE A 3 -2.56 -5.58 47.97
N HIS A 4 -1.29 -5.43 47.60
CA HIS A 4 -0.55 -6.34 46.75
C HIS A 4 -0.86 -7.79 47.16
N ASP A 5 -1.46 -8.57 46.28
CA ASP A 5 -1.40 -10.02 46.35
C ASP A 5 -1.53 -10.61 44.94
N GLY A 6 -0.71 -11.61 44.61
CA GLY A 6 -0.88 -12.42 43.39
C GLY A 6 0.13 -12.22 42.25
N SER A 7 1.42 -12.38 42.56
CA SER A 7 2.59 -12.47 41.65
C SER A 7 2.55 -13.61 40.58
N PHE A 8 1.38 -14.10 40.16
CA PHE A 8 1.25 -15.13 39.11
C PHE A 8 0.36 -14.68 37.93
N GLY A 9 -0.57 -13.74 38.15
CA GLY A 9 -1.39 -13.15 37.09
C GLY A 9 -0.76 -11.93 36.41
N GLY A 10 0.07 -11.17 37.14
CA GLY A 10 0.70 -9.95 36.63
C GLY A 10 1.73 -10.20 35.52
N MET A 11 2.56 -11.23 35.65
CA MET A 11 3.55 -11.58 34.61
C MET A 11 2.89 -12.01 33.30
N HIS A 12 1.78 -12.75 33.37
CA HIS A 12 1.02 -13.17 32.19
C HIS A 12 0.29 -11.97 31.55
N LEU A 13 -0.29 -11.07 32.35
CA LEU A 13 -0.92 -9.86 31.85
C LEU A 13 0.08 -8.93 31.16
N ILE A 14 1.28 -8.77 31.72
CA ILE A 14 2.36 -7.98 31.09
C ILE A 14 2.73 -8.55 29.72
N TRP A 15 2.81 -9.88 29.61
CA TRP A 15 3.06 -10.54 28.32
C TRP A 15 1.96 -10.26 27.29
N TRP A 16 0.69 -10.29 27.70
CA TRP A 16 -0.45 -9.92 26.85
C TRP A 16 -0.43 -8.44 26.43
N ILE A 17 -0.02 -7.54 27.33
CA ILE A 17 0.12 -6.10 27.03
C ILE A 17 1.21 -5.87 25.96
N ILE A 18 2.34 -6.59 26.05
CA ILE A 18 3.41 -6.51 25.05
C ILE A 18 2.90 -6.98 23.67
N TRP A 19 2.19 -8.11 23.61
CA TRP A 19 1.58 -8.60 22.37
C TRP A 19 0.57 -7.62 21.78
N MET A 20 -0.30 -7.04 22.61
CA MET A 20 -1.26 -6.01 22.19
C MET A 20 -0.56 -4.77 21.64
N ALA A 21 0.50 -4.30 22.29
CA ALA A 21 1.30 -3.18 21.82
C ALA A 21 1.95 -3.47 20.47
N PHE A 22 2.43 -4.70 20.25
CA PHE A 22 3.03 -5.13 18.99
C PHE A 22 2.01 -5.15 17.83
N ILE A 23 0.78 -5.61 18.09
CA ILE A 23 -0.31 -5.56 17.11
C ILE A 23 -0.61 -4.11 16.73
N ILE A 24 -0.81 -3.24 17.72
CA ILE A 24 -1.07 -1.81 17.48
C ILE A 24 0.10 -1.19 16.69
N TRP A 25 1.34 -1.50 17.06
CA TRP A 25 2.52 -1.05 16.33
C TRP A 25 2.47 -1.48 14.86
N ILE A 26 2.18 -2.74 14.55
CA ILE A 26 2.10 -3.23 13.16
C ILE A 26 1.07 -2.45 12.34
N PHE A 27 -0.07 -2.11 12.92
CA PHE A 27 -1.10 -1.31 12.24
C PHE A 27 -0.75 0.18 12.13
N PHE A 28 0.03 0.70 13.08
CA PHE A 28 0.48 2.10 13.09
C PHE A 28 1.77 2.34 12.31
N ILE A 29 2.50 1.29 11.91
CA ILE A 29 3.50 1.44 10.87
C ILE A 29 2.73 1.95 9.66
N PRO A 30 3.01 3.18 9.17
CA PRO A 30 2.58 3.58 7.85
C PRO A 30 3.34 2.63 6.94
N THR A 31 2.74 1.49 6.69
CA THR A 31 3.05 0.76 5.49
C THR A 31 2.51 1.71 4.42
N ASP A 32 3.37 2.64 4.00
CA ASP A 32 3.45 3.03 2.62
C ASP A 32 3.66 1.72 1.89
N ILE A 33 2.60 0.90 1.77
CA ILE A 33 2.64 -0.28 0.96
C ILE A 33 2.78 0.36 -0.40
N PRO A 34 3.96 0.32 -1.04
CA PRO A 34 4.04 0.61 -2.44
C PRO A 34 3.58 -0.68 -3.12
N TYR A 35 2.46 -1.25 -2.66
CA TYR A 35 1.54 -1.99 -3.51
C TYR A 35 1.02 -0.88 -4.42
N GLN A 36 1.84 -0.40 -5.36
CA GLN A 36 1.99 -1.11 -6.64
C GLN A 36 0.66 -1.76 -6.88
N LYS A 37 -0.31 -0.87 -7.15
CA LYS A 37 -1.58 -1.26 -7.67
C LYS A 37 -1.23 -2.30 -8.75
N PRO A 38 -1.72 -3.53 -8.69
CA PRO A 38 -1.98 -4.24 -9.92
C PRO A 38 -3.17 -3.51 -10.56
N LYS A 39 -3.02 -2.20 -10.83
CA LYS A 39 -3.73 -1.57 -11.92
C LYS A 39 -3.17 -2.37 -13.07
N LYS A 40 -3.95 -3.35 -13.55
CA LYS A 40 -3.97 -3.75 -14.97
C LYS A 40 -3.35 -2.59 -15.71
N GLU A 41 -2.09 -2.71 -16.12
CA GLU A 41 -1.37 -1.56 -16.68
C GLU A 41 -2.27 -1.06 -17.77
N LYS A 42 -2.88 0.12 -17.54
CA LYS A 42 -3.88 0.58 -18.49
C LYS A 42 -3.10 0.73 -19.78
N PRO A 43 -3.65 0.37 -20.95
CA PRO A 43 -2.97 0.59 -22.22
C PRO A 43 -2.38 2.01 -22.34
N LEU A 44 -3.01 2.99 -21.67
CA LEU A 44 -2.52 4.35 -21.48
C LEU A 44 -1.19 4.50 -20.72
N ASP A 45 -0.91 3.68 -19.71
CA ASP A 45 0.33 3.74 -18.93
C ASP A 45 1.51 3.16 -19.74
N ILE A 46 1.28 2.11 -20.53
CA ILE A 46 2.24 1.58 -21.50
C ILE A 46 2.55 2.65 -22.57
N LEU A 47 1.52 3.30 -23.09
CA LEU A 47 1.66 4.36 -24.08
C LEU A 47 2.46 5.56 -23.54
N LYS A 48 2.20 5.97 -22.28
CA LYS A 48 2.97 7.03 -21.61
C LYS A 48 4.44 6.66 -21.44
N ASN A 49 4.73 5.41 -21.10
CA ASN A 49 6.10 4.95 -20.93
C ASN A 49 6.89 5.03 -22.25
N ARG A 50 6.26 4.62 -23.37
CA ARG A 50 6.87 4.72 -24.71
C ARG A 50 7.10 6.17 -25.14
N PHE A 51 6.16 7.06 -24.85
CA PHE A 51 6.31 8.49 -25.10
C PHE A 51 7.46 9.10 -24.27
N ALA A 52 7.57 8.74 -22.99
CA ALA A 52 8.65 9.20 -22.13
C ALA A 52 10.03 8.70 -22.57
N LYS A 53 10.09 7.51 -23.18
CA LYS A 53 11.30 6.97 -23.82
C LYS A 53 11.63 7.62 -25.17
N GLY A 54 10.73 8.43 -25.73
CA GLY A 54 10.88 9.02 -27.06
C GLY A 54 10.71 8.00 -28.20
N GLU A 55 10.11 6.84 -27.94
CA GLU A 55 9.85 5.79 -28.94
C GLU A 55 8.68 6.13 -29.86
N ILE A 56 7.82 7.08 -29.45
CA ILE A 56 6.65 7.53 -30.22
C ILE A 56 6.58 9.06 -30.23
N SER A 57 6.04 9.63 -31.31
CA SER A 57 5.84 11.07 -31.42
C SER A 57 4.65 11.55 -30.57
N LYS A 58 4.55 12.87 -30.39
CA LYS A 58 3.40 13.48 -29.72
C LYS A 58 2.09 13.24 -30.47
N GLU A 59 2.14 13.19 -31.81
CA GLU A 59 0.95 12.91 -32.63
C GLU A 59 0.45 11.48 -32.40
N GLU A 60 1.35 10.49 -32.49
CA GLU A 60 1.02 9.07 -32.29
C GLU A 60 0.49 8.78 -30.88
N PHE A 61 1.02 9.47 -29.88
CA PHE A 61 0.54 9.40 -28.50
C PHE A 61 -0.90 9.90 -28.36
N GLU A 62 -1.23 11.06 -28.94
CA GLU A 62 -2.57 11.63 -28.82
C GLU A 62 -3.63 10.84 -29.61
N GLU A 63 -3.26 10.27 -30.76
CA GLU A 63 -4.15 9.39 -31.53
C GLU A 63 -4.46 8.10 -30.75
N SER A 64 -3.41 7.41 -30.27
CA SER A 64 -3.55 6.17 -29.48
C SER A 64 -4.35 6.39 -28.19
N LYS A 65 -4.13 7.53 -27.52
CA LYS A 65 -4.86 7.91 -26.30
C LYS A 65 -6.35 8.15 -26.57
N LYS A 66 -6.72 8.69 -27.73
CA LYS A 66 -8.13 8.88 -28.12
C LYS A 66 -8.82 7.56 -28.41
N LEU A 67 -8.15 6.66 -29.14
CA LEU A 67 -8.65 5.31 -29.44
C LEU A 67 -8.92 4.54 -28.13
N LEU A 68 -7.93 4.50 -27.24
CA LEU A 68 -8.04 3.80 -25.95
C LEU A 68 -9.08 4.39 -24.99
N LYS A 69 -9.50 5.64 -25.18
CA LYS A 69 -10.57 6.29 -24.40
C LYS A 69 -11.96 6.02 -24.98
N SER A 70 -12.05 5.66 -26.26
CA SER A 70 -13.31 5.36 -26.95
C SER A 70 -13.78 3.92 -26.73
N ASP A 71 -12.85 2.99 -26.48
CA ASP A 71 -13.13 1.56 -26.33
C ASP A 71 -13.50 1.13 -24.88
N ASN A 72 -13.89 2.05 -24.00
CA ASN A 72 -14.20 1.76 -22.60
C ASN A 72 -15.49 2.40 -22.09
#